data_AF-A0A0W8FXK5-F1
#
_entry.id   AF-A0A0W8FXK5-F1
#
_cell.length_a   1.000
_cell.length_b   1.000
_cell.length_c   1.000
_cell.angle_alpha   90.00
_cell.angle_beta   90.00
_cell.angle_gamma   90.00
#
_symmetry.space_group_name_H-M   'P 1'
#
loop_
_entity.id
_entity.type
_entity.pdbx_description
1 polymer ?
#
loop_
_entity_poly.entity_id
_entity_poly.type
_entity_poly.pdbx_seq_one_letter_code
_entity_poly.pdbx_strand_id
1 'polypeptide(L)'
;MAKNNTNTKEESLEKQLWKAADKLRKNIDAAEYKHIVLGLIFLKYISDSFEEHYDKLKEGKGEYEGADPEDRDEYKAENIFFVPPSARWTYLLKRAKLPEIGKDIDSAMDAIERDNPSLKNVLPKVFARENLDPASLGGLMDLIGNISLRDTSKRSADVLGHVFEYFLGEFALAEGKKGGQFYTPRSVVELLVEMLEPYEGRVFDPCCGSGGMFVHSEKFVEQHRGNINDISIYGQESNQTTWRLAKMNLAIRGIDSSQVKWNNEGSFLKDTHKDLKADYVIANPPFNDSDWSGDLLRKDGRWQYGVPPAGNANYAWIQHFIYHLAPSGQAGFVLAKGSLTSKTSGEGDIRKGLVESRLIDCIVNLPAKLFLNTQIPASLWFLSRNKENGRFRNRKDEILFIDARNLGHLINRRTKEFSKEDIDKITSAYHNWRNPDGKYEDEKGFCFSAPIDRVEELDFVLTPGRYVGLPDDEDDFDFNERFTKLKAEFEEQLKDEAKLNKLIIENLNKINLGT
;
A
#
# COMPACT_ATOMS: atom_id res chain seq x y z
N MET A 1 35.92 32.90 12.72
CA MET A 1 35.95 31.64 11.95
C MET A 1 34.67 30.87 12.27
N ALA A 2 33.65 31.00 11.42
CA ALA A 2 32.40 30.26 11.59
C ALA A 2 32.61 28.82 11.13
N LYS A 3 32.39 27.85 12.02
CA LYS A 3 32.35 26.42 11.68
C LYS A 3 31.06 26.16 10.90
N ASN A 4 31.18 25.88 9.61
CA ASN A 4 30.11 25.30 8.81
C ASN A 4 29.81 23.89 9.34
N ASN A 5 28.71 23.75 10.07
CA ASN A 5 28.12 22.44 10.38
C ASN A 5 27.40 21.95 9.12
N THR A 6 28.13 21.33 8.20
CA THR A 6 27.53 20.51 7.15
C THR A 6 27.06 19.21 7.77
N ASN A 7 25.80 19.20 8.22
CA ASN A 7 25.07 17.98 8.57
C ASN A 7 24.74 17.23 7.26
N THR A 8 25.74 16.58 6.65
CA THR A 8 25.50 15.60 5.60
C THR A 8 24.81 14.40 6.24
N LYS A 9 23.47 14.36 6.17
CA LYS A 9 22.70 13.14 6.44
C LYS A 9 23.30 12.02 5.57
N GLU A 10 23.93 11.03 6.19
CA GLU A 10 24.33 9.82 5.48
C GLU A 10 23.10 9.22 4.80
N GLU A 11 23.22 8.89 3.51
CA GLU A 11 22.13 8.22 2.79
C GLU A 11 21.90 6.83 3.36
N SER A 12 20.65 6.47 3.59
CA SER A 12 20.28 5.16 4.12
C SER A 12 20.71 4.01 3.20
N LEU A 13 20.96 2.84 3.78
CA LEU A 13 21.48 1.66 3.08
C LEU A 13 20.63 1.30 1.86
N GLU A 14 19.31 1.29 2.01
CA GLU A 14 18.36 0.95 0.96
C GLU A 14 18.44 1.92 -0.23
N LYS A 15 18.69 3.21 0.01
CA LYS A 15 18.92 4.21 -1.05
C LYS A 15 20.22 3.96 -1.80
N GLN A 16 21.28 3.60 -1.07
CA GLN A 16 22.57 3.26 -1.69
C GLN A 16 22.46 2.01 -2.56
N LEU A 17 21.80 0.96 -2.04
CA LEU A 17 21.55 -0.28 -2.76
C LEU A 17 20.69 -0.04 -4.00
N TRP A 18 19.63 0.75 -3.89
CA TRP A 18 18.78 1.09 -5.03
C TRP A 18 19.55 1.81 -6.14
N LYS A 19 20.34 2.84 -5.80
CA LYS A 19 21.17 3.55 -6.78
C LYS A 19 22.18 2.64 -7.47
N ALA A 20 22.74 1.68 -6.75
CA ALA A 20 23.69 0.72 -7.32
C ALA A 20 22.97 -0.30 -8.23
N ALA A 21 21.82 -0.81 -7.82
CA ALA A 21 21.00 -1.72 -8.62
C ALA A 21 20.47 -1.04 -9.89
N ASP A 22 19.95 0.20 -9.79
CA ASP A 22 19.43 0.94 -10.95
C ASP A 22 20.51 1.22 -12.00
N LYS A 23 21.78 1.42 -11.60
CA LYS A 23 22.91 1.51 -12.55
C LYS A 23 23.13 0.21 -13.33
N LEU A 24 22.84 -0.95 -12.73
CA LEU A 24 23.05 -2.27 -13.33
C LEU A 24 21.89 -2.69 -14.24
N ARG A 25 20.73 -2.02 -14.14
CA ARG A 25 19.53 -2.23 -14.94
C ARG A 25 19.74 -2.07 -16.45
N LYS A 26 20.68 -1.20 -16.86
CA LYS A 26 20.96 -0.85 -18.27
C LYS A 26 19.68 -0.49 -19.04
N ASN A 27 19.28 -1.31 -20.01
CA ASN A 27 18.15 -1.04 -20.92
C ASN A 27 16.86 -1.79 -20.55
N ILE A 28 16.82 -2.48 -19.41
CA ILE A 28 15.66 -3.29 -19.00
C ILE A 28 14.57 -2.37 -18.45
N ASP A 29 13.29 -2.65 -18.74
CA ASP A 29 12.16 -1.91 -18.16
C ASP A 29 12.03 -2.17 -16.65
N ALA A 30 11.48 -1.22 -15.88
CA ALA A 30 11.33 -1.34 -14.43
C ALA A 30 10.43 -2.53 -14.07
N ALA A 31 9.38 -2.74 -14.88
CA ALA A 31 8.42 -3.82 -14.73
C ALA A 31 9.03 -5.21 -14.93
N GLU A 32 10.10 -5.31 -15.73
CA GLU A 32 10.83 -6.58 -15.88
C GLU A 32 11.94 -6.68 -14.82
N TYR A 33 12.68 -5.59 -14.60
CA TYR A 33 13.84 -5.57 -13.71
C TYR A 33 13.45 -5.83 -12.25
N LYS A 34 12.24 -5.45 -11.82
CA LYS A 34 11.76 -5.73 -10.45
C LYS A 34 11.81 -7.22 -10.10
N HIS A 35 11.51 -8.10 -11.04
CA HIS A 35 11.47 -9.54 -10.79
C HIS A 35 12.86 -10.12 -10.59
N ILE A 36 13.84 -9.58 -11.30
CA ILE A 36 15.24 -9.97 -11.18
C ILE A 36 15.75 -9.55 -9.80
N VAL A 37 15.61 -8.27 -9.46
CA VAL A 37 16.18 -7.73 -8.21
C VAL A 37 15.49 -8.30 -6.98
N LEU A 38 14.16 -8.29 -6.94
CA LEU A 38 13.40 -8.82 -5.79
C LEU A 38 13.57 -10.34 -5.65
N GLY A 39 13.70 -11.07 -6.77
CA GLY A 39 14.01 -12.49 -6.76
C GLY A 39 15.39 -12.79 -6.15
N LEU A 40 16.42 -12.00 -6.46
CA LEU A 40 17.75 -12.17 -5.87
C LEU A 40 17.80 -11.78 -4.40
N ILE A 41 17.10 -10.73 -3.99
CA ILE A 41 16.96 -10.36 -2.57
C ILE A 41 16.31 -11.51 -1.81
N PHE A 42 15.24 -12.09 -2.35
CA PHE A 42 14.59 -13.26 -1.75
C PHE A 42 15.53 -14.47 -1.68
N LEU A 43 16.27 -14.77 -2.75
CA LEU A 43 17.24 -15.87 -2.78
C LEU A 43 18.36 -15.69 -1.75
N LYS A 44 18.85 -14.45 -1.58
CA LYS A 44 19.83 -14.11 -0.55
C LYS A 44 19.25 -14.35 0.83
N TYR A 45 18.03 -13.89 1.10
CA TYR A 45 17.34 -14.10 2.38
C TYR A 45 17.24 -15.58 2.74
N ILE A 46 16.68 -16.42 1.86
CA ILE A 46 16.49 -17.84 2.16
C ILE A 46 17.84 -18.56 2.32
N SER A 47 18.85 -18.16 1.54
CA SER A 47 20.19 -18.75 1.65
C SER A 47 20.84 -18.41 2.99
N ASP A 48 20.72 -17.17 3.45
CA ASP A 48 21.31 -16.75 4.72
C ASP A 48 20.59 -17.37 5.92
N SER A 49 19.25 -17.40 5.88
CA SER A 49 18.46 -18.07 6.91
C SER A 49 18.78 -19.57 6.98
N PHE A 50 18.99 -20.20 5.83
CA PHE A 50 19.40 -21.61 5.76
C PHE A 50 20.83 -21.80 6.28
N GLU A 51 21.80 -21.00 5.84
CA GLU A 51 23.22 -21.13 6.23
C GLU A 51 23.40 -20.92 7.74
N GLU A 52 22.69 -19.96 8.35
CA GLU A 52 22.73 -19.75 9.81
C GLU A 52 22.23 -20.99 10.57
N HIS A 53 21.11 -21.59 10.15
CA HIS A 53 20.58 -22.79 10.81
C HIS A 53 21.44 -24.01 10.54
N TYR A 54 21.94 -24.15 9.31
CA TYR A 54 22.89 -25.19 8.92
C TYR A 54 24.13 -25.18 9.83
N ASP A 55 24.69 -24.01 10.12
CA ASP A 55 25.85 -23.88 11.00
C ASP A 55 25.51 -24.27 12.47
N LYS A 56 24.31 -23.95 12.96
CA LYS A 56 23.82 -24.39 14.30
C LYS A 56 23.68 -25.91 14.38
N LEU A 57 23.02 -26.52 13.38
CA LEU A 57 22.85 -27.98 13.29
C LEU A 57 24.22 -28.67 13.21
N LYS A 58 25.14 -28.13 12.42
CA LYS A 58 26.49 -28.66 12.25
C LYS A 58 27.35 -28.53 13.50
N GLU A 59 27.18 -27.47 14.29
CA GLU A 59 27.84 -27.36 15.59
C GLU A 59 27.39 -28.47 16.56
N GLY A 60 26.15 -28.96 16.43
CA GLY A 60 25.65 -30.16 17.12
C GLY A 60 25.62 -30.04 18.63
N LYS A 61 25.39 -28.83 19.17
CA LYS A 61 25.34 -28.56 20.61
C LYS A 61 23.91 -28.46 21.12
N GLY A 62 23.68 -28.92 22.36
CA GLY A 62 22.40 -28.75 23.04
C GLY A 62 21.28 -29.54 22.35
N GLU A 63 20.22 -28.84 21.97
CA GLU A 63 19.07 -29.43 21.28
C GLU A 63 19.38 -29.99 19.88
N TYR A 64 20.52 -29.61 19.29
CA TYR A 64 20.96 -30.06 17.96
C TYR A 64 21.94 -31.25 18.00
N GLU A 65 22.17 -31.87 19.17
CA GLU A 65 23.06 -33.03 19.27
C GLU A 65 22.50 -34.21 18.46
N GLY A 66 23.24 -34.64 17.43
CA GLY A 66 22.83 -35.72 16.53
C GLY A 66 21.92 -35.30 15.37
N ALA A 67 21.63 -34.00 15.23
CA ALA A 67 20.87 -33.48 14.09
C ALA A 67 21.65 -33.65 12.76
N ASP A 68 20.91 -33.80 11.66
CA ASP A 68 21.47 -33.84 10.30
C ASP A 68 21.24 -32.49 9.61
N PRO A 69 22.29 -31.69 9.34
CA PRO A 69 22.17 -30.40 8.65
C PRO A 69 21.63 -30.50 7.21
N GLU A 70 21.46 -31.69 6.65
CA GLU A 70 20.86 -31.89 5.33
C GLU A 70 19.46 -32.55 5.41
N ASP A 71 18.93 -32.78 6.61
CA ASP A 71 17.53 -33.19 6.80
C ASP A 71 16.59 -31.99 6.66
N ARG A 72 15.54 -32.13 5.85
CA ARG A 72 14.55 -31.09 5.58
C ARG A 72 13.67 -30.80 6.78
N ASP A 73 13.42 -31.79 7.63
CA ASP A 73 12.50 -31.64 8.76
C ASP A 73 13.06 -30.69 9.84
N GLU A 74 14.40 -30.63 9.98
CA GLU A 74 15.12 -29.71 10.88
C GLU A 74 14.88 -28.23 10.53
N TYR A 75 14.64 -27.93 9.24
CA TYR A 75 14.35 -26.57 8.78
C TYR A 75 12.86 -26.25 8.87
N LYS A 76 12.02 -27.24 8.56
CA LYS A 76 10.56 -27.10 8.59
C LYS A 76 10.05 -26.79 10.00
N ALA A 77 10.66 -27.36 11.04
CA ALA A 77 10.32 -27.09 12.44
C ALA A 77 10.49 -25.60 12.82
N GLU A 78 11.49 -24.95 12.24
CA GLU A 78 11.85 -23.55 12.49
C GLU A 78 11.26 -22.57 11.46
N ASN A 79 10.37 -23.04 10.57
CA ASN A 79 9.83 -22.27 9.44
C ASN A 79 10.91 -21.72 8.48
N ILE A 80 12.02 -22.45 8.33
CA ILE A 80 13.11 -22.12 7.42
C ILE A 80 12.96 -22.92 6.13
N PHE A 81 13.20 -22.28 4.98
CA PHE A 81 13.20 -22.96 3.69
C PHE A 81 14.48 -23.77 3.50
N PHE A 82 14.34 -25.01 3.05
CA PHE A 82 15.49 -25.84 2.70
C PHE A 82 16.15 -25.32 1.41
N VAL A 83 17.48 -25.12 1.43
CA VAL A 83 18.23 -24.62 0.26
C VAL A 83 19.27 -25.66 -0.20
N PRO A 84 19.05 -26.32 -1.35
CA PRO A 84 19.98 -27.30 -1.89
C PRO A 84 21.37 -26.71 -2.16
N PRO A 85 22.45 -27.52 -2.11
CA PRO A 85 23.83 -27.01 -2.31
C PRO A 85 24.03 -26.18 -3.58
N SER A 86 23.37 -26.52 -4.68
CA SER A 86 23.44 -25.77 -5.96
C SER A 86 22.68 -24.45 -5.95
N ALA A 87 21.83 -24.21 -4.95
CA ALA A 87 21.02 -23.01 -4.80
C ALA A 87 21.49 -22.07 -3.69
N ARG A 88 22.48 -22.48 -2.88
CA ARG A 88 23.05 -21.65 -1.81
C ARG A 88 23.73 -20.42 -2.41
N TRP A 89 23.53 -19.26 -1.80
CA TRP A 89 24.10 -17.99 -2.27
C TRP A 89 25.62 -18.07 -2.47
N THR A 90 26.34 -18.70 -1.53
CA THR A 90 27.80 -18.87 -1.60
C THR A 90 28.26 -19.69 -2.82
N TYR A 91 27.47 -20.67 -3.27
CA TYR A 91 27.72 -21.43 -4.49
C TYR A 91 27.51 -20.56 -5.73
N LEU A 92 26.36 -19.89 -5.80
CA LEU A 92 25.99 -19.05 -6.95
C LEU A 92 26.94 -17.86 -7.11
N LEU A 93 27.39 -17.25 -6.01
CA LEU A 93 28.33 -16.12 -6.03
C LEU A 93 29.69 -16.51 -6.64
N LYS A 94 30.18 -17.73 -6.39
CA LYS A 94 31.41 -18.24 -7.05
C LYS A 94 31.26 -18.38 -8.56
N ARG A 95 30.02 -18.51 -9.04
CA ARG A 95 29.66 -18.65 -10.45
C ARG A 95 29.17 -17.34 -11.07
N ALA A 96 29.06 -16.25 -10.29
CA ALA A 96 28.46 -14.99 -10.72
C ALA A 96 29.11 -14.35 -11.96
N LYS A 97 30.38 -14.68 -12.23
CA LYS A 97 31.16 -14.17 -13.38
C LYS A 97 31.11 -15.08 -14.60
N LEU A 98 30.43 -16.22 -14.52
CA LEU A 98 30.31 -17.18 -15.62
C LEU A 98 29.16 -16.79 -16.56
N PRO A 99 29.28 -17.03 -17.88
CA PRO A 99 28.19 -16.77 -18.83
C PRO A 99 26.88 -17.51 -18.50
N GLU A 100 26.97 -18.65 -17.82
CA GLU A 100 25.84 -19.51 -17.48
C GLU A 100 25.06 -19.05 -16.24
N ILE A 101 25.49 -17.98 -15.55
CA ILE A 101 24.92 -17.58 -14.26
C ILE A 101 23.39 -17.43 -14.28
N GLY A 102 22.81 -16.90 -15.37
CA GLY A 102 21.37 -16.81 -15.51
C GLY A 102 20.66 -18.17 -15.42
N LYS A 103 21.23 -19.19 -16.08
CA LYS A 103 20.70 -20.56 -16.05
C LYS A 103 20.91 -21.23 -14.69
N ASP A 104 22.03 -20.92 -14.03
CA ASP A 104 22.33 -21.44 -12.69
C ASP A 104 21.30 -20.92 -11.68
N ILE A 105 20.93 -19.64 -11.76
CA ILE A 105 19.91 -19.04 -10.88
C ILE A 105 18.53 -19.60 -11.19
N ASP A 106 18.13 -19.70 -12.45
CA ASP A 106 16.83 -20.31 -12.81
C ASP A 106 16.73 -21.75 -12.28
N SER A 107 17.81 -22.53 -12.42
CA SER A 107 17.89 -23.91 -11.90
C SER A 107 17.88 -23.97 -10.38
N ALA A 108 18.49 -23.00 -9.70
CA ALA A 108 18.44 -22.87 -8.25
C ALA A 108 17.02 -22.59 -7.76
N MET A 109 16.29 -21.67 -8.40
CA MET A 109 14.91 -21.37 -8.08
C MET A 109 14.02 -22.60 -8.25
N ASP A 110 14.18 -23.36 -9.33
CA ASP A 110 13.44 -24.62 -9.52
C ASP A 110 13.76 -25.68 -8.45
N ALA A 111 15.03 -25.79 -8.05
CA ALA A 111 15.43 -26.72 -6.98
C ALA A 111 14.81 -26.32 -5.63
N ILE A 112 14.81 -25.04 -5.29
CA ILE A 112 14.18 -24.52 -4.07
C ILE A 112 12.67 -24.80 -4.09
N GLU A 113 11.96 -24.52 -5.18
CA GLU A 113 10.51 -24.77 -5.25
C GLU A 113 10.17 -26.26 -5.11
N ARG A 114 11.03 -27.16 -5.61
CA ARG A 114 10.83 -28.61 -5.49
C ARG A 114 10.92 -29.08 -4.05
N ASP A 115 11.87 -28.55 -3.28
CA ASP A 115 12.07 -28.92 -1.88
C ASP A 115 11.14 -28.16 -0.92
N ASN A 116 10.52 -27.06 -1.36
CA ASN A 116 9.66 -26.21 -0.53
C ASN A 116 8.27 -26.02 -1.18
N PRO A 117 7.27 -26.90 -0.86
CA PRO A 117 5.95 -26.87 -1.50
C PRO A 117 5.20 -25.54 -1.41
N SER A 118 5.42 -24.75 -0.36
CA SER A 118 4.82 -23.42 -0.17
C SER A 118 5.32 -22.36 -1.15
N LEU A 119 6.47 -22.58 -1.81
CA LEU A 119 7.06 -21.72 -2.83
C LEU A 119 6.79 -22.19 -4.26
N LYS A 120 6.01 -23.26 -4.47
CA LYS A 120 5.72 -23.78 -5.80
C LYS A 120 5.13 -22.70 -6.73
N ASN A 121 5.78 -22.48 -7.87
CA ASN A 121 5.45 -21.44 -8.86
C ASN A 121 5.53 -19.98 -8.34
N VAL A 122 6.25 -19.74 -7.24
CA VAL A 122 6.41 -18.41 -6.64
C VAL A 122 7.65 -17.70 -7.19
N LEU A 123 8.76 -18.43 -7.37
CA LEU A 123 10.07 -17.84 -7.63
C LEU A 123 10.22 -17.45 -9.10
N PRO A 124 10.81 -16.28 -9.40
CA PRO A 124 11.03 -15.85 -10.78
C PRO A 124 12.11 -16.70 -11.45
N LYS A 125 11.87 -17.11 -12.70
CA LYS A 125 12.80 -17.92 -13.52
C LYS A 125 13.05 -17.20 -14.84
N VAL A 126 13.59 -15.99 -14.70
CA VAL A 126 13.74 -15.01 -15.80
C VAL A 126 15.19 -14.59 -15.98
N PHE A 127 16.14 -15.27 -15.33
CA PHE A 127 17.53 -14.86 -15.25
C PHE A 127 18.35 -15.29 -16.47
N ALA A 128 17.92 -16.31 -17.22
CA ALA A 128 18.56 -16.74 -18.46
C ALA A 128 18.07 -16.01 -19.73
N ARG A 129 17.29 -14.93 -19.61
CA ARG A 129 16.78 -14.18 -20.77
C ARG A 129 17.91 -13.45 -21.50
N GLU A 130 17.86 -13.42 -22.84
CA GLU A 130 18.90 -12.79 -23.68
C GLU A 130 19.07 -11.29 -23.43
N ASN A 131 18.01 -10.60 -23.00
CA ASN A 131 18.07 -9.17 -22.69
C ASN A 131 18.71 -8.85 -21.33
N LEU A 132 19.09 -9.86 -20.55
CA LEU A 132 19.80 -9.71 -19.28
C LEU A 132 21.28 -10.05 -19.47
N ASP A 133 22.12 -9.01 -19.46
CA ASP A 133 23.57 -9.16 -19.57
C ASP A 133 24.16 -9.92 -18.36
N PRO A 134 24.89 -11.04 -18.55
CA PRO A 134 25.45 -11.83 -17.45
C PRO A 134 26.38 -11.05 -16.53
N ALA A 135 27.15 -10.08 -17.07
CA ALA A 135 28.04 -9.26 -16.25
C ALA A 135 27.26 -8.30 -15.34
N SER A 136 26.18 -7.68 -15.84
CA SER A 136 25.23 -6.92 -15.01
C SER A 136 24.61 -7.77 -13.91
N LEU A 137 24.19 -9.00 -14.23
CA LEU A 137 23.61 -9.94 -13.27
C LEU A 137 24.62 -10.34 -12.19
N GLY A 138 25.86 -10.66 -12.57
CA GLY A 138 26.94 -10.93 -11.62
C GLY A 138 27.25 -9.74 -10.71
N GLY A 139 27.30 -8.53 -11.27
CA GLY A 139 27.50 -7.30 -10.49
C GLY A 139 26.34 -7.03 -9.51
N LEU A 140 25.11 -7.41 -9.88
CA LEU A 140 23.94 -7.29 -8.99
C LEU A 140 24.02 -8.30 -7.84
N MET A 141 24.50 -9.51 -8.11
CA MET A 141 24.78 -10.50 -7.06
C MET A 141 25.89 -10.03 -6.12
N ASP A 142 26.98 -9.47 -6.63
CA ASP A 142 28.04 -8.90 -5.78
C ASP A 142 27.49 -7.78 -4.89
N LEU A 143 26.63 -6.90 -5.44
CA LEU A 143 25.98 -5.83 -4.68
C LEU A 143 25.12 -6.37 -3.54
N ILE A 144 24.24 -7.34 -3.83
CA ILE A 144 23.34 -7.95 -2.83
C ILE A 144 24.14 -8.79 -1.83
N GLY A 145 25.21 -9.46 -2.27
CA GLY A 145 26.08 -10.26 -1.42
C GLY A 145 26.82 -9.46 -0.36
N ASN A 146 27.08 -8.18 -0.63
CA ASN A 146 27.74 -7.26 0.30
C ASN A 146 26.80 -6.71 1.39
N ILE A 147 25.49 -6.97 1.31
CA ILE A 147 24.57 -6.70 2.42
C ILE A 147 24.98 -7.63 3.57
N SER A 148 25.83 -7.12 4.45
CA SER A 148 26.37 -7.91 5.56
C SER A 148 25.29 -8.18 6.59
N LEU A 149 24.74 -9.39 6.55
CA LEU A 149 23.79 -9.95 7.52
C LEU A 149 24.49 -10.53 8.76
N ARG A 150 25.62 -9.96 9.19
CA ARG A 150 26.48 -10.57 10.21
C ARG A 150 26.03 -10.36 11.67
N ASP A 151 24.75 -10.09 11.90
CA ASP A 151 24.13 -10.11 13.22
C ASP A 151 22.82 -10.89 13.14
N THR A 152 22.64 -11.87 14.04
CA THR A 152 21.43 -12.68 14.38
C THR A 152 20.29 -12.73 13.33
N SER A 153 19.86 -13.92 12.89
CA SER A 153 18.71 -14.19 11.99
C SER A 153 17.57 -13.18 12.02
N LYS A 154 17.04 -12.82 13.19
CA LYS A 154 15.96 -11.83 13.34
C LYS A 154 16.31 -10.46 12.76
N ARG A 155 17.52 -9.97 13.02
CA ARG A 155 18.02 -8.68 12.54
C ARG A 155 18.27 -8.69 11.03
N SER A 156 18.67 -9.85 10.51
CA SER A 156 18.98 -10.04 9.10
C SER A 156 17.72 -10.16 8.22
N ALA A 157 16.71 -10.88 8.71
CA ALA A 157 15.37 -10.93 8.13
C ALA A 157 14.72 -9.54 8.07
N ASP A 158 14.85 -8.77 9.15
CA ASP A 158 14.31 -7.41 9.24
C ASP A 158 14.99 -6.47 8.21
N VAL A 159 16.32 -6.48 8.12
CA VAL A 159 17.07 -5.66 7.15
C VAL A 159 16.67 -6.01 5.71
N LEU A 160 16.67 -7.28 5.33
CA LEU A 160 16.30 -7.67 3.95
C LEU A 160 14.80 -7.42 3.66
N GLY A 161 13.92 -7.63 4.64
CA GLY A 161 12.50 -7.29 4.52
C GLY A 161 12.30 -5.80 4.25
N HIS A 162 13.02 -4.94 4.97
CA HIS A 162 13.02 -3.49 4.76
C HIS A 162 13.58 -3.10 3.39
N VAL A 163 14.69 -3.70 2.94
CA VAL A 163 15.22 -3.47 1.59
C VAL A 163 14.23 -3.93 0.51
N PHE A 164 13.61 -5.10 0.68
CA PHE A 164 12.62 -5.64 -0.26
C PHE A 164 11.42 -4.69 -0.40
N GLU A 165 10.88 -4.19 0.70
CA GLU A 165 9.75 -3.24 0.71
C GLU A 165 10.14 -1.89 0.10
N TYR A 166 11.34 -1.39 0.40
CA TYR A 166 11.87 -0.17 -0.23
C TYR A 166 11.96 -0.31 -1.75
N PHE A 167 12.57 -1.40 -2.24
CA PHE A 167 12.71 -1.66 -3.67
C PHE A 167 11.36 -1.81 -4.34
N LEU A 168 10.39 -2.46 -3.70
CA LEU A 168 9.03 -2.58 -4.20
C LEU A 168 8.37 -1.20 -4.41
N GLY A 169 8.55 -0.27 -3.48
CA GLY A 169 8.08 1.11 -3.60
C GLY A 169 8.80 1.90 -4.70
N GLU A 170 10.12 1.79 -4.81
CA GLU A 170 10.90 2.43 -5.87
C GLU A 170 10.57 1.89 -7.27
N PHE A 171 10.34 0.59 -7.41
CA PHE A 171 9.88 0.00 -8.67
C PHE A 171 8.48 0.49 -9.04
N ALA A 172 7.56 0.58 -8.07
CA ALA A 172 6.25 1.15 -8.30
C ALA A 172 6.34 2.61 -8.80
N LEU A 173 7.23 3.41 -8.21
CA LEU A 173 7.54 4.78 -8.65
C LEU A 173 8.07 4.82 -10.08
N ALA A 174 8.99 3.91 -10.43
CA ALA A 174 9.64 3.87 -11.74
C ALA A 174 8.70 3.38 -12.85
N GLU A 175 7.79 2.44 -12.57
CA GLU A 175 6.76 1.96 -13.52
C GLU A 175 5.68 3.00 -13.80
N GLY A 176 5.38 3.85 -12.81
CA GLY A 176 4.38 4.91 -12.92
C GLY A 176 2.99 4.39 -13.28
N LYS A 177 2.22 5.22 -14.01
CA LYS A 177 0.79 4.98 -14.29
C LYS A 177 0.49 3.75 -15.16
N LYS A 178 1.46 3.23 -15.90
CA LYS A 178 1.25 2.17 -16.89
C LYS A 178 1.31 0.75 -16.29
N GLY A 179 1.82 0.60 -15.08
CA GLY A 179 2.07 -0.70 -14.45
C GLY A 179 0.83 -1.48 -13.99
N GLY A 180 -0.38 -0.89 -14.04
CA GLY A 180 -1.66 -1.56 -13.71
C GLY A 180 -1.81 -2.05 -12.26
N GLN A 181 -0.75 -2.01 -11.46
CA GLN A 181 -0.66 -2.57 -10.12
C GLN A 181 -0.42 -1.44 -9.12
N PHE A 182 -1.33 -1.29 -8.17
CA PHE A 182 -1.32 -0.20 -7.20
C PHE A 182 -0.46 -0.60 -6.00
N TYR A 183 0.70 0.05 -5.85
CA TYR A 183 1.45 0.03 -4.60
C TYR A 183 0.86 1.05 -3.64
N THR A 184 0.51 0.62 -2.43
CA THR A 184 0.05 1.51 -1.37
C THR A 184 1.26 2.08 -0.64
N PRO A 185 1.43 3.41 -0.55
CA PRO A 185 2.51 4.00 0.23
C PRO A 185 2.51 3.52 1.68
N ARG A 186 3.70 3.25 2.22
CA ARG A 186 3.90 2.73 3.57
C ARG A 186 3.12 3.52 4.63
N SER A 187 3.23 4.84 4.63
CA SER A 187 2.57 5.70 5.62
C SER A 187 1.03 5.67 5.56
N VAL A 188 0.44 5.33 4.41
CA VAL A 188 -1.01 5.13 4.28
C VAL A 188 -1.43 3.76 4.80
N VAL A 189 -0.60 2.73 4.57
CA VAL A 189 -0.80 1.39 5.14
C VAL A 189 -0.72 1.44 6.66
N GLU A 190 0.33 2.07 7.20
CA GLU A 190 0.50 2.28 8.65
C GLU A 190 -0.72 2.99 9.24
N LEU A 191 -1.18 4.09 8.64
CA LEU A 191 -2.39 4.79 9.08
C LEU A 191 -3.63 3.88 9.10
N LEU A 192 -3.86 3.09 8.06
CA LEU A 192 -5.00 2.15 8.01
C LEU A 192 -4.94 1.10 9.14
N VAL A 193 -3.78 0.49 9.34
CA VAL A 193 -3.57 -0.55 10.35
C VAL A 193 -3.71 0.02 11.76
N GLU A 194 -3.03 1.14 12.04
CA GLU A 194 -3.09 1.82 13.34
C GLU A 194 -4.52 2.25 13.68
N MET A 195 -5.29 2.74 12.69
CA MET A 195 -6.69 3.08 12.93
C MET A 195 -7.54 1.84 13.22
N LEU A 196 -7.34 0.71 12.52
CA LEU A 196 -8.13 -0.52 12.74
C LEU A 196 -7.80 -1.23 14.06
N GLU A 197 -6.53 -1.27 14.44
CA GLU A 197 -6.00 -2.04 15.56
C GLU A 197 -6.32 -3.56 15.49
N PRO A 198 -5.79 -4.28 14.48
CA PRO A 198 -6.03 -5.73 14.31
C PRO A 198 -5.16 -6.55 15.27
N TYR A 199 -5.48 -6.53 16.56
CA TYR A 199 -4.73 -7.28 17.59
C TYR A 199 -4.90 -8.81 17.51
N GLU A 200 -6.08 -9.27 17.09
CA GLU A 200 -6.45 -10.69 17.05
C GLU A 200 -7.51 -10.95 15.96
N GLY A 201 -7.68 -12.19 15.54
CA GLY A 201 -8.72 -12.62 14.61
C GLY A 201 -8.28 -12.71 13.15
N ARG A 202 -9.24 -12.67 12.24
CA ARG A 202 -9.01 -12.87 10.80
C ARG A 202 -8.84 -11.53 10.09
N VAL A 203 -7.70 -11.33 9.45
CA VAL A 203 -7.38 -10.15 8.63
C VAL A 203 -7.49 -10.53 7.15
N PHE A 204 -8.36 -9.84 6.41
CA PHE A 204 -8.64 -10.15 5.00
C PHE A 204 -8.35 -8.97 4.07
N ASP A 205 -7.61 -9.24 2.99
CA ASP A 205 -7.46 -8.31 1.86
C ASP A 205 -7.79 -9.04 0.54
N PRO A 206 -8.97 -8.81 -0.07
CA PRO A 206 -9.39 -9.47 -1.30
C PRO A 206 -8.70 -8.92 -2.56
N CYS A 207 -7.80 -7.94 -2.44
CA CYS A 207 -7.05 -7.34 -3.53
C CYS A 207 -5.63 -7.00 -3.05
N CYS A 208 -4.96 -8.01 -2.48
CA CYS A 208 -3.85 -7.80 -1.56
C CYS A 208 -2.58 -7.22 -2.18
N GLY A 209 -2.49 -7.12 -3.51
CA GLY A 209 -1.31 -6.63 -4.18
C GLY A 209 -0.09 -7.43 -3.74
N SER A 210 0.97 -6.74 -3.35
CA SER A 210 2.21 -7.34 -2.85
C SER A 210 2.18 -7.74 -1.36
N GLY A 211 1.00 -7.77 -0.73
CA GLY A 211 0.83 -8.20 0.66
C GLY A 211 1.27 -7.18 1.71
N GLY A 212 1.43 -5.91 1.33
CA GLY A 212 1.88 -4.84 2.25
C GLY A 212 0.97 -4.67 3.47
N MET A 213 -0.35 -4.78 3.29
CA MET A 213 -1.31 -4.65 4.40
C MET A 213 -1.06 -5.71 5.50
N PHE A 214 -0.74 -6.95 5.13
CA PHE A 214 -0.47 -8.03 6.09
C PHE A 214 0.84 -7.80 6.84
N VAL A 215 1.89 -7.38 6.12
CA VAL A 215 3.20 -7.05 6.71
C VAL A 215 3.05 -6.02 7.82
N HIS A 216 2.29 -4.95 7.56
CA HIS A 216 2.08 -3.89 8.55
C HIS A 216 1.12 -4.30 9.66
N SER A 217 0.17 -5.21 9.39
CA SER A 217 -0.71 -5.77 10.42
C SER A 217 0.07 -6.55 11.48
N GLU A 218 1.02 -7.41 11.07
CA GLU A 218 1.89 -8.10 12.03
C GLU A 218 2.85 -7.14 12.76
N LYS A 219 3.47 -6.20 12.03
CA LYS A 219 4.33 -5.18 12.64
C LYS A 219 3.60 -4.39 13.73
N PHE A 220 2.32 -4.06 13.49
CA PHE A 220 1.48 -3.41 14.49
C PHE A 220 1.33 -4.27 15.76
N VAL A 221 1.00 -5.55 15.60
CA VAL A 221 0.85 -6.49 16.72
C VAL A 221 2.16 -6.60 17.52
N GLU A 222 3.31 -6.74 16.84
CA GLU A 222 4.62 -6.79 17.48
C GLU A 222 4.95 -5.51 18.27
N GLN A 223 4.73 -4.34 17.67
CA GLN A 223 5.03 -3.04 18.28
C GLN A 223 4.15 -2.76 19.51
N HIS A 224 2.92 -3.29 19.53
CA HIS A 224 1.97 -3.13 20.61
C HIS A 224 1.94 -4.30 21.60
N ARG A 225 2.97 -5.16 21.58
CA ARG A 225 3.15 -6.31 22.48
C ARG A 225 2.03 -7.35 22.42
N GLY A 226 1.33 -7.43 21.29
CA GLY A 226 0.44 -8.54 21.00
C GLY A 226 1.21 -9.78 20.54
N ASN A 227 0.48 -10.87 20.33
CA ASN A 227 1.05 -12.11 19.80
C ASN A 227 0.64 -12.26 18.33
N ILE A 228 1.61 -12.33 17.42
CA ILE A 228 1.36 -12.47 15.98
C ILE A 228 0.54 -13.71 15.63
N ASN A 229 0.58 -14.76 16.47
CA ASN A 229 -0.21 -15.97 16.28
C ASN A 229 -1.71 -15.77 16.56
N ASP A 230 -2.09 -14.63 17.15
CA ASP A 230 -3.49 -14.30 17.40
C ASP A 230 -4.18 -13.77 16.13
N ILE A 231 -3.41 -13.43 15.09
CA ILE A 231 -3.95 -13.04 13.79
C ILE A 231 -3.76 -14.13 12.73
N SER A 232 -4.74 -14.24 11.84
CA SER A 232 -4.68 -15.12 10.67
C SER A 232 -4.98 -14.32 9.41
N ILE A 233 -4.06 -14.36 8.44
CA ILE A 233 -4.19 -13.56 7.23
C ILE A 233 -4.88 -14.36 6.11
N TYR A 234 -5.73 -13.69 5.35
CA TYR A 234 -6.42 -14.23 4.18
C TYR A 234 -6.28 -13.22 3.06
N GLY A 235 -5.90 -13.67 1.87
CA GLY A 235 -5.64 -12.77 0.76
C GLY A 235 -6.11 -13.31 -0.57
N GLN A 236 -6.42 -12.40 -1.49
CA GLN A 236 -6.63 -12.74 -2.89
C GLN A 236 -5.98 -11.70 -3.80
N GLU A 237 -5.34 -12.16 -4.87
CA GLU A 237 -4.75 -11.32 -5.91
C GLU A 237 -5.02 -11.93 -7.28
N SER A 238 -5.40 -11.10 -8.27
CA SER A 238 -5.75 -11.56 -9.60
C SER A 238 -4.55 -11.65 -10.53
N ASN A 239 -3.58 -10.78 -10.34
CA ASN A 239 -2.34 -10.77 -11.09
C ASN A 239 -1.34 -11.78 -10.53
N GLN A 240 -1.01 -12.81 -11.31
CA GLN A 240 -0.11 -13.88 -10.87
C GLN A 240 1.25 -13.35 -10.45
N THR A 241 1.78 -12.37 -11.18
CA THR A 241 3.09 -11.78 -10.93
C THR A 241 3.09 -11.00 -9.61
N THR A 242 2.02 -10.25 -9.32
CA THR A 242 1.86 -9.54 -8.05
C THR A 242 1.66 -10.51 -6.87
N TRP A 243 0.89 -11.57 -7.07
CA TRP A 243 0.73 -12.64 -6.09
C TRP A 243 2.07 -13.29 -5.71
N ARG A 244 2.95 -13.55 -6.69
CA ARG A 244 4.32 -14.05 -6.43
C ARG A 244 5.11 -13.10 -5.54
N LEU A 245 5.01 -11.78 -5.81
CA LEU A 245 5.65 -10.77 -4.96
C LEU A 245 5.08 -10.80 -3.54
N ALA A 246 3.76 -10.95 -3.37
CA ALA A 246 3.15 -11.10 -2.04
C ALA A 246 3.67 -12.33 -1.30
N LYS A 247 3.71 -13.49 -1.97
CA LYS A 247 4.23 -14.73 -1.38
C LYS A 247 5.68 -14.57 -0.91
N MET A 248 6.55 -13.96 -1.72
CA MET A 248 7.94 -13.68 -1.31
C MET A 248 8.02 -12.65 -0.17
N ASN A 249 7.24 -11.57 -0.24
CA ASN A 249 7.25 -10.49 0.75
C ASN A 249 6.83 -10.97 2.15
N LEU A 250 5.83 -11.85 2.20
CA LEU A 250 5.35 -12.50 3.42
C LEU A 250 6.34 -13.53 3.94
N ALA A 251 6.92 -14.35 3.04
CA ALA A 251 7.90 -15.36 3.40
C ALA A 251 9.19 -14.76 4.02
N ILE A 252 9.67 -13.60 3.54
CA ILE A 252 10.83 -12.91 4.15
C ILE A 252 10.60 -12.55 5.63
N ARG A 253 9.33 -12.38 6.01
CA ARG A 253 8.93 -11.99 7.36
C ARG A 253 8.38 -13.15 8.19
N GLY A 254 8.47 -14.38 7.67
CA GLY A 254 7.93 -15.56 8.36
C GLY A 254 6.40 -15.61 8.43
N ILE A 255 5.70 -14.83 7.61
CA ILE A 255 4.22 -14.76 7.62
C ILE A 255 3.64 -15.92 6.81
N ASP A 256 2.75 -16.71 7.43
CA ASP A 256 2.07 -17.78 6.70
C ASP A 256 1.15 -17.21 5.62
N SER A 257 1.50 -17.52 4.37
CA SER A 257 0.78 -17.09 3.19
C SER A 257 -0.02 -18.21 2.52
N SER A 258 -0.32 -19.29 3.26
CA SER A 258 -1.11 -20.44 2.78
C SER A 258 -2.51 -20.03 2.30
N GLN A 259 -3.10 -18.99 2.91
CA GLN A 259 -4.41 -18.43 2.58
C GLN A 259 -4.36 -17.23 1.63
N VAL A 260 -3.19 -16.88 1.10
CA VAL A 260 -3.07 -15.87 0.03
C VAL A 260 -3.20 -16.56 -1.32
N LYS A 261 -4.37 -16.43 -1.94
CA LYS A 261 -4.75 -17.19 -3.13
C LYS A 261 -4.62 -16.37 -4.40
N TRP A 262 -4.36 -17.07 -5.51
CA TRP A 262 -4.36 -16.48 -6.85
C TRP A 262 -5.43 -17.12 -7.72
N ASN A 263 -6.14 -16.29 -8.48
CA ASN A 263 -6.89 -16.72 -9.66
C ASN A 263 -7.01 -15.55 -10.64
N ASN A 264 -7.05 -15.82 -11.93
CA ASN A 264 -7.09 -14.79 -12.98
C ASN A 264 -8.47 -14.17 -13.22
N GLU A 265 -9.53 -14.66 -12.57
CA GLU A 265 -10.92 -14.17 -12.72
C GLU A 265 -11.24 -13.03 -11.72
N GLY A 266 -10.40 -12.83 -10.72
CA GLY A 266 -10.55 -11.79 -9.71
C GLY A 266 -11.60 -12.10 -8.64
N SER A 267 -11.63 -11.24 -7.62
CA SER A 267 -12.42 -11.45 -6.38
C SER A 267 -13.93 -11.30 -6.58
N PHE A 268 -14.34 -10.70 -7.69
CA PHE A 268 -15.74 -10.62 -8.05
C PHE A 268 -16.25 -11.93 -8.66
N LEU A 269 -15.71 -12.38 -9.79
CA LEU A 269 -16.19 -13.58 -10.48
C LEU A 269 -15.82 -14.87 -9.74
N LYS A 270 -14.62 -14.91 -9.16
CA LYS A 270 -14.10 -16.06 -8.42
C LYS A 270 -13.52 -15.63 -7.09
N ASP A 271 -14.43 -15.39 -6.18
CA ASP A 271 -14.11 -15.31 -4.77
C ASP A 271 -13.57 -16.67 -4.27
N THR A 272 -12.31 -16.69 -3.86
CA THR A 272 -11.63 -17.89 -3.35
C THR A 272 -11.95 -18.15 -1.89
N HIS A 273 -12.52 -17.16 -1.19
CA HIS A 273 -12.81 -17.14 0.24
C HIS A 273 -14.30 -16.89 0.51
N LYS A 274 -15.20 -17.50 -0.29
CA LYS A 274 -16.65 -17.25 -0.30
C LYS A 274 -17.31 -17.21 1.08
N ASP A 275 -16.94 -18.15 1.94
CA ASP A 275 -17.54 -18.32 3.26
C ASP A 275 -16.78 -17.57 4.37
N LEU A 276 -15.67 -16.90 4.05
CA LEU A 276 -14.88 -16.16 5.01
C LEU A 276 -15.69 -14.97 5.55
N LYS A 277 -15.73 -14.87 6.87
CA LYS A 277 -16.22 -13.70 7.62
C LYS A 277 -15.09 -13.18 8.47
N ALA A 278 -14.32 -12.22 7.97
CA ALA A 278 -13.17 -11.64 8.62
C ALA A 278 -13.55 -10.66 9.73
N ASP A 279 -12.70 -10.59 10.76
CA ASP A 279 -12.85 -9.62 11.85
C ASP A 279 -12.34 -8.25 11.40
N TYR A 280 -11.33 -8.23 10.51
CA TYR A 280 -10.78 -7.05 9.88
C TYR A 280 -10.70 -7.23 8.36
N VAL A 281 -11.21 -6.27 7.60
CA VAL A 281 -10.92 -6.14 6.16
C VAL A 281 -10.05 -4.91 5.95
N ILE A 282 -8.87 -5.09 5.37
CA ILE A 282 -7.95 -3.99 5.05
C ILE A 282 -7.57 -4.06 3.58
N ALA A 283 -7.77 -2.97 2.82
CA ALA A 283 -7.64 -3.04 1.37
C ALA A 283 -7.29 -1.70 0.69
N ASN A 284 -6.66 -1.79 -0.48
CA ASN A 284 -6.53 -0.69 -1.44
C ASN A 284 -6.89 -1.21 -2.84
N PRO A 285 -8.18 -1.29 -3.18
CA PRO A 285 -8.63 -1.83 -4.46
C PRO A 285 -8.25 -0.91 -5.64
N PRO A 286 -8.21 -1.45 -6.87
CA PRO A 286 -8.12 -0.65 -8.08
C PRO A 286 -9.23 0.41 -8.16
N PHE A 287 -8.85 1.68 -8.32
CA PHE A 287 -9.82 2.78 -8.39
C PHE A 287 -10.50 2.85 -9.75
N ASN A 288 -11.82 3.06 -9.73
CA ASN A 288 -12.62 3.32 -10.93
C ASN A 288 -12.46 2.23 -12.00
N ASP A 289 -12.24 0.98 -11.58
CA ASP A 289 -12.14 -0.15 -12.51
C ASP A 289 -13.47 -0.32 -13.24
N SER A 290 -13.42 -0.19 -14.56
CA SER A 290 -14.58 -0.31 -15.44
C SER A 290 -14.73 -1.71 -16.03
N ASP A 291 -13.69 -2.55 -15.94
CA ASP A 291 -13.63 -3.88 -16.55
C ASP A 291 -13.67 -5.00 -15.49
N TRP A 292 -14.48 -4.79 -14.45
CA TRP A 292 -14.62 -5.72 -13.33
C TRP A 292 -15.72 -6.77 -13.54
N SER A 293 -16.24 -6.89 -14.77
CA SER A 293 -17.32 -7.83 -15.14
C SER A 293 -18.66 -7.59 -14.43
N GLY A 294 -18.98 -6.34 -14.09
CA GLY A 294 -20.19 -5.98 -13.35
C GLY A 294 -21.52 -6.38 -14.02
N ASP A 295 -21.57 -6.46 -15.34
CA ASP A 295 -22.77 -6.88 -16.09
C ASP A 295 -23.12 -8.36 -15.86
N LEU A 296 -22.14 -9.22 -15.60
CA LEU A 296 -22.38 -10.63 -15.26
C LEU A 296 -22.92 -10.79 -13.83
N LEU A 297 -22.72 -9.77 -13.00
CA LEU A 297 -22.96 -9.85 -11.56
C LEU A 297 -24.19 -9.06 -11.13
N ARG A 298 -25.07 -8.58 -12.02
CA ARG A 298 -26.20 -7.71 -11.65
C ARG A 298 -27.13 -8.26 -10.55
N LYS A 299 -27.19 -9.59 -10.38
CA LYS A 299 -28.03 -10.29 -9.38
C LYS A 299 -27.23 -10.94 -8.24
N ASP A 300 -25.96 -10.57 -8.09
CA ASP A 300 -25.10 -11.15 -7.07
C ASP A 300 -25.60 -10.82 -5.65
N GLY A 301 -25.50 -11.79 -4.73
CA GLY A 301 -25.96 -11.64 -3.36
C GLY A 301 -25.19 -10.61 -2.54
N ARG A 302 -24.02 -10.14 -3.01
CA ARG A 302 -23.25 -9.08 -2.35
C ARG A 302 -23.92 -7.70 -2.42
N TRP A 303 -24.79 -7.45 -3.39
CA TRP A 303 -25.34 -6.12 -3.68
C TRP A 303 -26.55 -5.73 -2.81
N GLN A 304 -26.40 -5.83 -1.49
CA GLN A 304 -27.48 -5.59 -0.53
C GLN A 304 -27.95 -4.13 -0.45
N TYR A 305 -27.10 -3.18 -0.86
CA TYR A 305 -27.38 -1.74 -0.77
C TYR A 305 -27.66 -1.12 -2.14
N GLY A 306 -27.84 -1.94 -3.17
CA GLY A 306 -28.04 -1.52 -4.54
C GLY A 306 -26.93 -2.04 -5.46
N VAL A 307 -27.27 -2.22 -6.74
CA VAL A 307 -26.38 -2.87 -7.69
C VAL A 307 -25.31 -1.87 -8.18
N PRO A 308 -24.00 -2.14 -7.95
CA PRO A 308 -22.93 -1.22 -8.37
C PRO A 308 -22.95 -0.96 -9.89
N PRO A 309 -22.50 0.22 -10.34
CA PRO A 309 -22.39 0.50 -11.77
C PRO A 309 -21.38 -0.41 -12.46
N ALA A 310 -21.74 -0.97 -13.62
CA ALA A 310 -20.84 -1.85 -14.37
C ALA A 310 -19.54 -1.14 -14.78
N GLY A 311 -19.58 0.18 -15.01
CA GLY A 311 -18.41 0.98 -15.36
C GLY A 311 -17.56 1.48 -14.19
N ASN A 312 -17.87 1.14 -12.93
CA ASN A 312 -17.04 1.52 -11.78
C ASN A 312 -17.16 0.53 -10.60
N ALA A 313 -16.07 -0.17 -10.29
CA ALA A 313 -16.02 -1.18 -9.23
C ALA A 313 -15.96 -0.62 -7.79
N ASN A 314 -15.83 0.70 -7.58
CA ASN A 314 -15.61 1.25 -6.23
C ASN A 314 -16.69 0.78 -5.23
N TYR A 315 -17.97 0.93 -5.57
CA TYR A 315 -19.07 0.47 -4.71
C TYR A 315 -19.31 -1.05 -4.76
N ALA A 316 -18.73 -1.76 -5.75
CA ALA A 316 -18.68 -3.22 -5.74
C ALA A 316 -17.69 -3.71 -4.68
N TRP A 317 -16.52 -3.07 -4.57
CA TRP A 317 -15.53 -3.37 -3.54
C TRP A 317 -16.07 -3.11 -2.14
N ILE A 318 -16.71 -1.95 -1.88
CA ILE A 318 -17.33 -1.66 -0.57
C ILE A 318 -18.28 -2.77 -0.14
N GLN A 319 -19.19 -3.18 -1.04
CA GLN A 319 -20.17 -4.21 -0.74
C GLN A 319 -19.55 -5.61 -0.61
N HIS A 320 -18.48 -5.90 -1.36
CA HIS A 320 -17.70 -7.13 -1.18
C HIS A 320 -17.00 -7.16 0.19
N PHE A 321 -16.42 -6.05 0.64
CA PHE A 321 -15.84 -5.96 1.98
C PHE A 321 -16.91 -6.21 3.05
N ILE A 322 -18.07 -5.55 2.96
CA ILE A 322 -19.18 -5.73 3.92
C ILE A 322 -19.66 -7.18 3.93
N TYR A 323 -19.76 -7.82 2.76
CA TYR A 323 -20.14 -9.23 2.66
C TYR A 323 -19.19 -10.15 3.43
N HIS A 324 -17.89 -9.86 3.41
CA HIS A 324 -16.88 -10.65 4.14
C HIS A 324 -16.65 -10.19 5.57
N LEU A 325 -17.36 -9.19 6.10
CA LEU A 325 -17.21 -8.84 7.51
C LEU A 325 -18.00 -9.79 8.41
N ALA A 326 -17.38 -10.20 9.51
CA ALA A 326 -18.06 -10.82 10.65
C ALA A 326 -19.11 -9.85 11.26
N PRO A 327 -20.09 -10.35 12.05
CA PRO A 327 -21.12 -9.50 12.64
C PRO A 327 -20.61 -8.32 13.47
N SER A 328 -19.43 -8.44 14.08
CA SER A 328 -18.74 -7.37 14.81
C SER A 328 -17.45 -6.89 14.12
N GLY A 329 -17.24 -7.28 12.85
CA GLY A 329 -16.05 -6.96 12.09
C GLY A 329 -16.01 -5.50 11.65
N GLN A 330 -14.79 -5.01 11.40
CA GLN A 330 -14.50 -3.66 10.92
C GLN A 330 -13.71 -3.70 9.62
N ALA A 331 -13.91 -2.71 8.75
CA ALA A 331 -13.12 -2.57 7.53
C ALA A 331 -12.45 -1.20 7.48
N GLY A 332 -11.25 -1.14 6.93
CA GLY A 332 -10.51 0.09 6.63
C GLY A 332 -9.93 -0.02 5.24
N PHE A 333 -10.30 0.87 4.33
CA PHE A 333 -9.84 0.77 2.93
C PHE A 333 -9.73 2.11 2.24
N VAL A 334 -8.91 2.12 1.18
CA VAL A 334 -8.68 3.30 0.36
C VAL A 334 -9.68 3.33 -0.81
N LEU A 335 -10.23 4.50 -1.12
CA LEU A 335 -10.96 4.73 -2.38
C LEU A 335 -10.64 6.09 -2.98
N ALA A 336 -10.95 6.23 -4.27
CA ALA A 336 -10.96 7.52 -4.95
C ALA A 336 -11.93 8.48 -4.26
N LYS A 337 -11.50 9.73 -4.05
CA LYS A 337 -12.29 10.80 -3.40
C LYS A 337 -13.65 11.04 -4.07
N GLY A 338 -13.75 10.80 -5.38
CA GLY A 338 -15.01 10.90 -6.12
C GLY A 338 -16.13 10.01 -5.55
N SER A 339 -15.77 8.87 -4.94
CA SER A 339 -16.74 7.97 -4.27
C SER A 339 -17.53 8.65 -3.16
N LEU A 340 -17.00 9.71 -2.53
CA LEU A 340 -17.66 10.44 -1.43
C LEU A 340 -18.83 11.31 -1.90
N THR A 341 -18.88 11.68 -3.17
CA THR A 341 -19.81 12.71 -3.70
C THR A 341 -20.59 12.24 -4.91
N SER A 342 -20.11 11.21 -5.61
CA SER A 342 -20.66 10.81 -6.89
C SER A 342 -22.15 10.48 -6.80
N LYS A 343 -22.88 10.93 -7.82
CA LYS A 343 -24.30 10.60 -8.05
C LYS A 343 -24.50 9.84 -9.36
N THR A 344 -23.42 9.49 -10.05
CA THR A 344 -23.52 8.79 -11.32
C THR A 344 -23.97 7.36 -11.08
N SER A 345 -24.81 6.86 -11.98
CA SER A 345 -25.11 5.42 -12.11
C SER A 345 -25.51 4.70 -10.81
N GLY A 346 -26.26 5.37 -9.93
CA GLY A 346 -26.80 4.80 -8.68
C GLY A 346 -25.85 4.83 -7.47
N GLU A 347 -24.62 5.35 -7.60
CA GLU A 347 -23.67 5.40 -6.48
C GLU A 347 -24.18 6.24 -5.28
N GLY A 348 -25.00 7.26 -5.55
CA GLY A 348 -25.66 8.07 -4.52
C GLY A 348 -26.63 7.27 -3.66
N ASP A 349 -27.44 6.41 -4.29
CA ASP A 349 -28.42 5.56 -3.61
C ASP A 349 -27.74 4.47 -2.78
N ILE A 350 -26.66 3.87 -3.31
CA ILE A 350 -25.86 2.90 -2.56
C ILE A 350 -25.25 3.56 -1.33
N ARG A 351 -24.63 4.74 -1.49
CA ARG A 351 -24.06 5.49 -0.37
C ARG A 351 -25.10 5.83 0.69
N LYS A 352 -26.28 6.28 0.27
CA LYS A 352 -27.43 6.50 1.14
C LYS A 352 -27.77 5.22 1.92
N GLY A 353 -27.91 4.08 1.24
CA GLY A 353 -28.19 2.79 1.89
C GLY A 353 -27.12 2.37 2.91
N LEU A 354 -25.85 2.67 2.68
CA LEU A 354 -24.76 2.40 3.63
C LEU A 354 -24.83 3.28 4.88
N VAL A 355 -25.15 4.57 4.73
CA VAL A 355 -25.38 5.51 5.85
C VAL A 355 -26.65 5.11 6.63
N GLU A 356 -27.73 4.82 5.92
CA GLU A 356 -29.01 4.38 6.49
C GLU A 356 -28.88 3.06 7.28
N SER A 357 -27.94 2.21 6.88
CA SER A 357 -27.62 0.95 7.56
C SER A 357 -26.58 1.08 8.68
N ARG A 358 -26.12 2.31 8.99
CA ARG A 358 -25.19 2.64 10.08
C ARG A 358 -23.83 1.95 9.96
N LEU A 359 -23.40 1.65 8.73
CA LEU A 359 -22.18 0.89 8.47
C LEU A 359 -20.93 1.75 8.42
N ILE A 360 -21.06 3.01 7.97
CA ILE A 360 -19.92 3.91 7.81
C ILE A 360 -19.54 4.47 9.17
N ASP A 361 -18.33 4.18 9.64
CA ASP A 361 -17.83 4.56 10.96
C ASP A 361 -17.04 5.88 10.90
N CYS A 362 -16.07 5.96 9.99
CA CYS A 362 -15.24 7.15 9.81
C CYS A 362 -14.84 7.34 8.35
N ILE A 363 -14.69 8.60 7.94
CA ILE A 363 -14.14 8.99 6.63
C ILE A 363 -12.94 9.93 6.85
N VAL A 364 -11.79 9.58 6.27
CA VAL A 364 -10.58 10.41 6.29
C VAL A 364 -10.28 10.94 4.89
N ASN A 365 -10.30 12.25 4.71
CA ASN A 365 -9.86 12.88 3.45
C ASN A 365 -8.34 13.03 3.46
N LEU A 366 -7.68 12.38 2.50
CA LEU A 366 -6.23 12.36 2.45
C LEU A 366 -5.66 13.55 1.67
N PRO A 367 -4.42 13.98 1.97
CA PRO A 367 -3.66 14.89 1.12
C PRO A 367 -3.58 14.41 -0.33
N ALA A 368 -3.66 15.36 -1.25
CA ALA A 368 -3.22 15.11 -2.62
C ALA A 368 -1.72 14.74 -2.61
N LYS A 369 -1.27 13.98 -3.61
CA LYS A 369 0.14 13.58 -3.81
C LYS A 369 0.70 12.55 -2.82
N LEU A 370 -0.10 11.90 -1.99
CA LEU A 370 0.36 10.73 -1.22
C LEU A 370 0.58 9.51 -2.14
N PHE A 371 -0.36 9.27 -3.06
CA PHE A 371 -0.27 8.13 -3.96
C PHE A 371 0.66 8.41 -5.13
N LEU A 372 1.67 7.55 -5.27
CA LEU A 372 2.75 7.68 -6.24
C LEU A 372 2.25 7.43 -7.68
N ASN A 373 1.33 6.47 -7.82
CA ASN A 373 0.93 5.91 -9.10
C ASN A 373 -0.36 6.53 -9.65
N THR A 374 -1.05 7.38 -8.88
CA THR A 374 -2.29 8.03 -9.32
C THR A 374 -2.36 9.50 -8.89
N GLN A 375 -2.93 10.32 -9.78
CA GLN A 375 -3.27 11.71 -9.49
C GLN A 375 -4.69 11.84 -8.94
N ILE A 376 -5.43 10.73 -8.89
CA ILE A 376 -6.77 10.68 -8.30
C ILE A 376 -6.60 10.88 -6.80
N PRO A 377 -7.16 11.95 -6.21
CA PRO A 377 -7.16 12.11 -4.77
C PRO A 377 -7.88 10.93 -4.11
N ALA A 378 -7.38 10.48 -2.97
CA ALA A 378 -7.93 9.34 -2.25
C ALA A 378 -8.54 9.76 -0.91
N SER A 379 -9.32 8.86 -0.33
CA SER A 379 -9.87 8.94 1.01
C SER A 379 -9.82 7.56 1.66
N LEU A 380 -9.70 7.52 2.98
CA LEU A 380 -9.93 6.29 3.74
C LEU A 380 -11.38 6.21 4.17
N TRP A 381 -11.93 5.02 4.06
CA TRP A 381 -13.24 4.66 4.57
C TRP A 381 -13.05 3.63 5.67
N PHE A 382 -13.73 3.85 6.79
CA PHE A 382 -13.84 2.88 7.87
C PHE A 382 -15.30 2.46 8.02
N LEU A 383 -15.53 1.16 8.08
CA LEU A 383 -16.84 0.57 8.30
C LEU A 383 -16.85 -0.27 9.57
N SER A 384 -18.00 -0.36 10.22
CA SER A 384 -18.25 -1.28 11.33
C SER A 384 -19.61 -1.95 11.15
N ARG A 385 -19.66 -3.28 11.28
CA ARG A 385 -20.93 -4.03 11.25
C ARG A 385 -21.73 -3.87 12.55
N ASN A 386 -21.07 -3.52 13.65
CA ASN A 386 -21.70 -3.32 14.94
C ASN A 386 -21.02 -2.19 15.73
N LYS A 387 -21.70 -1.04 15.78
CA LYS A 387 -21.27 0.16 16.53
C LYS A 387 -21.80 0.20 17.97
N GLU A 388 -22.49 -0.85 18.40
CA GLU A 388 -23.05 -1.03 19.74
C GLU A 388 -22.62 -2.38 20.34
N ASN A 389 -21.37 -2.79 20.07
CA ASN A 389 -20.83 -4.11 20.40
C ASN A 389 -20.33 -4.26 21.85
N GLY A 390 -20.37 -3.20 22.66
CA GLY A 390 -19.88 -3.19 24.05
C GLY A 390 -18.36 -3.10 24.23
N ARG A 391 -17.55 -3.34 23.17
CA ARG A 391 -16.09 -3.10 23.17
C ARG A 391 -15.78 -1.61 23.06
N PHE A 392 -16.56 -0.90 22.27
CA PHE A 392 -16.42 0.52 22.00
C PHE A 392 -17.61 1.31 22.56
N ARG A 393 -17.53 2.64 22.59
CA ARG A 393 -18.70 3.45 22.94
C ARG A 393 -19.80 3.28 21.90
N ASN A 394 -21.05 3.50 22.31
CA ASN A 394 -22.16 3.57 21.37
C ASN A 394 -22.00 4.82 20.50
N ARG A 395 -21.83 4.59 19.20
CA ARG A 395 -21.68 5.62 18.15
C ARG A 395 -22.53 5.31 16.93
N LYS A 396 -23.61 4.54 17.13
CA LYS A 396 -24.46 3.98 16.07
C LYS A 396 -24.95 5.04 15.09
N ASP A 397 -25.42 6.17 15.62
CA ASP A 397 -26.02 7.27 14.85
C ASP A 397 -25.03 8.43 14.59
N GLU A 398 -23.74 8.14 14.61
CA GLU A 398 -22.66 9.09 14.34
C GLU A 398 -21.70 8.57 13.25
N ILE A 399 -21.12 9.50 12.50
CA ILE A 399 -20.00 9.27 11.58
C ILE A 399 -18.90 10.29 11.88
N LEU A 400 -17.68 9.81 12.11
CA LEU A 400 -16.53 10.70 12.27
C LEU A 400 -15.98 11.13 10.92
N PHE A 401 -15.89 12.43 10.69
CA PHE A 401 -15.20 13.00 9.53
C PHE A 401 -13.86 13.57 9.95
N ILE A 402 -12.77 13.16 9.30
CA ILE A 402 -11.42 13.71 9.49
C ILE A 402 -10.91 14.29 8.16
N ASP A 403 -10.44 15.53 8.18
CA ASP A 403 -9.85 16.20 7.03
C ASP A 403 -8.33 16.37 7.18
N ALA A 404 -7.60 15.35 6.75
CA ALA A 404 -6.15 15.33 6.79
C ALA A 404 -5.50 16.03 5.58
N ARG A 405 -6.24 16.74 4.71
CA ARG A 405 -5.71 17.24 3.41
C ARG A 405 -4.45 18.10 3.50
N ASN A 406 -4.30 18.82 4.60
CA ASN A 406 -3.20 19.75 4.85
C ASN A 406 -2.00 19.09 5.55
N LEU A 407 -2.16 17.87 6.07
CA LEU A 407 -1.10 17.10 6.72
C LEU A 407 -0.10 16.53 5.70
N GLY A 408 0.98 15.95 6.21
CA GLY A 408 2.05 15.35 5.41
C GLY A 408 3.04 16.36 4.86
N HIS A 409 4.27 15.90 4.66
CA HIS A 409 5.40 16.71 4.18
C HIS A 409 5.89 16.22 2.81
N LEU A 410 6.50 17.11 2.03
CA LEU A 410 7.04 16.76 0.72
C LEU A 410 8.39 16.04 0.86
N ILE A 411 8.45 14.78 0.42
CA ILE A 411 9.71 14.02 0.31
C ILE A 411 10.43 14.30 -1.03
N ASN A 412 9.69 14.83 -2.01
CA ASN A 412 10.21 15.36 -3.26
C ASN A 412 9.21 16.41 -3.82
N ARG A 413 9.52 17.02 -4.97
CA ARG A 413 8.68 18.08 -5.59
C ARG A 413 7.22 17.67 -5.86
N ARG A 414 6.92 16.37 -5.93
CA ARG A 414 5.64 15.83 -6.40
C ARG A 414 4.95 14.88 -5.42
N THR A 415 5.59 14.50 -4.33
CA THR A 415 5.15 13.41 -3.46
C THR A 415 5.12 13.86 -2.01
N LYS A 416 3.98 13.64 -1.36
CA LYS A 416 3.82 13.80 0.09
C LYS A 416 3.98 12.45 0.78
N GLU A 417 4.38 12.49 2.03
CA GLU A 417 4.39 11.36 2.97
C GLU A 417 3.88 11.86 4.33
N PHE A 418 3.17 11.01 5.07
CA PHE A 418 2.86 11.31 6.47
C PHE A 418 4.07 11.02 7.36
N SER A 419 4.34 11.92 8.31
CA SER A 419 5.23 11.60 9.42
C SER A 419 4.52 10.72 10.46
N LYS A 420 5.26 10.22 11.45
CA LYS A 420 4.66 9.51 12.58
C LYS A 420 3.67 10.41 13.33
N GLU A 421 4.00 11.69 13.51
CA GLU A 421 3.13 12.66 14.18
C GLU A 421 1.83 12.91 13.41
N ASP A 422 1.87 12.94 12.07
CA ASP A 422 0.67 13.03 11.24
C ASP A 422 -0.25 11.80 11.46
N ILE A 423 0.35 10.60 11.47
CA ILE A 423 -0.38 9.34 11.70
C ILE A 423 -0.98 9.35 13.11
N ASP A 424 -0.16 9.64 14.14
CA ASP A 424 -0.57 9.69 15.54
C ASP A 424 -1.69 10.70 15.77
N LYS A 425 -1.68 11.86 15.09
CA LYS A 425 -2.76 12.85 15.17
C LYS A 425 -4.08 12.28 14.65
N ILE A 426 -4.07 11.60 13.49
CA ILE A 426 -5.28 11.04 12.88
C ILE A 426 -5.80 9.84 13.69
N THR A 427 -4.91 8.92 14.10
CA THR A 427 -5.26 7.72 14.86
C THR A 427 -5.81 8.09 16.23
N SER A 428 -5.16 9.02 16.94
CA SER A 428 -5.63 9.52 18.24
C SER A 428 -7.03 10.14 18.15
N ALA A 429 -7.33 10.92 17.11
CA ALA A 429 -8.66 11.49 16.92
C ALA A 429 -9.73 10.40 16.78
N TYR A 430 -9.46 9.36 15.99
CA TYR A 430 -10.38 8.24 15.79
C TYR A 430 -10.50 7.34 17.03
N HIS A 431 -9.41 7.04 17.71
CA HIS A 431 -9.41 6.19 18.91
C HIS A 431 -10.06 6.91 20.10
N ASN A 432 -9.77 8.19 20.30
CA ASN A 432 -10.46 9.01 21.30
C ASN A 432 -11.96 9.11 20.99
N TRP A 433 -12.34 9.21 19.71
CA TRP A 433 -13.73 9.20 19.31
C TRP A 433 -14.40 7.84 19.51
N ARG A 434 -13.74 6.71 19.28
CA ARG A 434 -14.41 5.39 19.27
C ARG A 434 -14.47 4.72 20.64
N ASN A 435 -13.52 5.01 21.54
CA ASN A 435 -13.36 4.29 22.80
C ASN A 435 -14.16 4.94 23.95
N PRO A 436 -14.67 4.16 24.93
CA PRO A 436 -15.45 4.69 26.06
C PRO A 436 -14.70 5.74 26.90
N ASP A 437 -13.41 5.53 27.14
CA ASP A 437 -12.56 6.43 27.94
C ASP A 437 -11.82 7.47 27.09
N GLY A 438 -12.13 7.53 25.79
CA GLY A 438 -11.51 8.45 24.85
C GLY A 438 -11.94 9.90 25.10
N LYS A 439 -10.98 10.82 25.01
CA LYS A 439 -11.24 12.26 25.17
C LYS A 439 -11.32 12.92 23.79
N TYR A 440 -12.50 12.86 23.19
CA TYR A 440 -12.77 13.42 21.87
C TYR A 440 -13.43 14.80 21.96
N GLU A 441 -12.96 15.72 21.13
CA GLU A 441 -13.56 17.03 20.88
C GLU A 441 -13.51 17.33 19.38
N ASP A 442 -14.52 18.02 18.85
CA ASP A 442 -14.52 18.48 17.46
C ASP A 442 -13.45 19.57 17.28
N GLU A 443 -12.59 19.41 16.26
CA GLU A 443 -11.55 20.38 15.91
C GLU A 443 -11.85 20.97 14.53
N LYS A 444 -12.18 22.27 14.50
CA LYS A 444 -12.47 22.96 13.24
C LYS A 444 -11.34 22.81 12.23
N GLY A 445 -11.70 22.49 11.00
CA GLY A 445 -10.76 22.21 9.91
C GLY A 445 -10.07 20.86 9.97
N PHE A 446 -10.27 20.05 11.03
CA PHE A 446 -9.62 18.76 11.21
C PHE A 446 -10.59 17.61 11.45
N CYS A 447 -11.47 17.64 12.46
CA CYS A 447 -12.38 16.53 12.74
C CYS A 447 -13.76 16.98 13.26
N PHE A 448 -14.80 16.21 12.93
CA PHE A 448 -16.16 16.46 13.39
C PHE A 448 -16.97 15.15 13.47
N SER A 449 -17.62 14.90 14.60
CA SER A 449 -18.54 13.78 14.79
C SER A 449 -19.95 14.17 14.36
N ALA A 450 -20.32 13.84 13.11
CA ALA A 450 -21.62 14.24 12.58
C ALA A 450 -22.73 13.24 12.97
N PRO A 451 -23.89 13.72 13.46
CA PRO A 451 -25.08 12.88 13.54
C PRO A 451 -25.56 12.50 12.14
N ILE A 452 -26.17 11.33 12.00
CA ILE A 452 -26.68 10.84 10.71
C ILE A 452 -27.66 11.83 10.06
N ASP A 453 -28.52 12.50 10.83
CA ASP A 453 -29.47 13.49 10.31
C ASP A 453 -28.75 14.63 9.58
N ARG A 454 -27.58 15.04 10.07
CA ARG A 454 -26.75 16.05 9.40
C ARG A 454 -26.18 15.53 8.07
N VAL A 455 -25.85 14.25 8.00
CA VAL A 455 -25.39 13.60 6.76
C VAL A 455 -26.53 13.51 5.74
N GLU A 456 -27.75 13.26 6.19
CA GLU A 456 -28.96 13.28 5.36
C GLU A 456 -29.28 14.69 4.82
N GLU A 457 -29.22 15.73 5.66
CA GLU A 457 -29.36 17.14 5.23
C GLU A 457 -28.35 17.53 4.15
N LEU A 458 -27.15 16.94 4.20
CA LEU A 458 -26.08 17.14 3.24
C LEU A 458 -26.12 16.14 2.07
N ASP A 459 -27.29 15.51 1.85
CA ASP A 459 -27.60 14.65 0.71
C ASP A 459 -26.63 13.46 0.60
N PHE A 460 -26.30 12.89 1.77
CA PHE A 460 -25.41 11.75 1.94
C PHE A 460 -24.01 11.96 1.35
N VAL A 461 -23.58 13.20 1.16
CA VAL A 461 -22.22 13.51 0.68
C VAL A 461 -21.24 13.36 1.84
N LEU A 462 -20.23 12.51 1.67
CA LEU A 462 -19.33 12.12 2.75
C LEU A 462 -17.99 12.86 2.73
N THR A 463 -17.89 14.01 2.08
CA THR A 463 -16.62 14.76 2.04
C THR A 463 -16.38 15.47 3.38
N PRO A 464 -15.31 15.13 4.13
CA PRO A 464 -15.04 15.71 5.46
C PRO A 464 -15.08 17.24 5.51
N GLY A 465 -14.57 17.91 4.47
CA GLY A 465 -14.59 19.38 4.40
C GLY A 465 -15.98 20.04 4.43
N ARG A 466 -17.08 19.29 4.26
CA ARG A 466 -18.45 19.81 4.46
C ARG A 466 -18.89 19.81 5.93
N TYR A 467 -18.17 19.09 6.78
CA TYR A 467 -18.52 18.84 8.17
C TYR A 467 -17.58 19.59 9.13
N VAL A 468 -16.27 19.51 8.88
CA VAL A 468 -15.26 20.02 9.82
C VAL A 468 -15.13 21.55 9.82
N GLY A 469 -15.73 22.25 8.85
CA GLY A 469 -15.58 23.70 8.71
C GLY A 469 -14.17 24.11 8.26
N LEU A 470 -13.85 25.40 8.42
CA LEU A 470 -12.51 25.94 8.25
C LEU A 470 -11.84 26.03 9.62
N PRO A 471 -10.51 25.85 9.73
CA PRO A 471 -9.79 26.15 10.96
C PRO A 471 -10.15 27.55 11.45
N ASP A 472 -10.19 27.73 12.77
CA ASP A 472 -10.12 29.08 13.33
C ASP A 472 -8.68 29.55 13.09
N ASP A 473 -8.43 30.15 11.92
CA ASP A 473 -7.17 30.84 11.68
C ASP A 473 -7.12 32.02 12.66
N GLU A 474 -6.33 31.89 13.74
CA GLU A 474 -5.62 33.04 14.32
C GLU A 474 -4.48 33.39 13.33
N ASP A 475 -4.82 34.03 12.21
CA ASP A 475 -3.82 34.63 11.33
C ASP A 475 -4.43 35.83 10.62
N ASP A 476 -3.62 36.87 10.42
CA ASP A 476 -3.87 38.18 9.79
C ASP A 476 -4.45 38.12 8.34
N PHE A 477 -5.53 37.38 8.12
CA PHE A 477 -6.25 37.37 6.84
C PHE A 477 -7.15 38.60 6.76
N ASP A 478 -6.57 39.74 6.40
CA ASP A 478 -7.37 40.90 5.99
C ASP A 478 -7.92 40.65 4.57
N PHE A 479 -9.12 40.10 4.53
CA PHE A 479 -9.88 39.93 3.30
C PHE A 479 -9.96 41.24 2.50
N ASN A 480 -10.10 42.39 3.15
CA ASN A 480 -10.20 43.68 2.47
C ASN A 480 -8.88 44.04 1.79
N GLU A 481 -7.74 43.84 2.45
CA GLU A 481 -6.43 44.10 1.85
C GLU A 481 -6.22 43.24 0.60
N ARG A 482 -6.45 41.93 0.72
CA ARG A 482 -6.20 40.98 -0.37
C ARG A 482 -7.18 41.13 -1.52
N PHE A 483 -8.46 41.36 -1.23
CA PHE A 483 -9.47 41.66 -2.25
C PHE A 483 -9.16 42.98 -2.96
N THR A 484 -8.74 44.01 -2.22
CA THR A 484 -8.35 45.30 -2.81
C THR A 484 -7.17 45.15 -3.76
N LYS A 485 -6.15 44.38 -3.36
CA LYS A 485 -5.00 44.08 -4.21
C LYS A 485 -5.39 43.34 -5.49
N LEU A 486 -6.15 42.25 -5.37
CA LEU A 486 -6.59 41.45 -6.52
C LEU A 486 -7.52 42.25 -7.44
N LYS A 487 -8.38 43.10 -6.90
CA LYS A 487 -9.25 43.99 -7.68
C LYS A 487 -8.41 45.00 -8.47
N ALA A 488 -7.40 45.61 -7.86
CA ALA A 488 -6.50 46.55 -8.55
C ALA A 488 -5.73 45.86 -9.69
N GLU A 489 -5.21 44.65 -9.44
CA GLU A 489 -4.53 43.85 -10.46
C GLU A 489 -5.46 43.48 -11.63
N PHE A 490 -6.71 43.10 -11.34
CA PHE A 490 -7.70 42.83 -12.37
C PHE A 490 -8.09 44.09 -13.18
N GLU A 491 -8.26 45.24 -12.52
CA GLU A 491 -8.52 46.52 -13.19
C GLU A 491 -7.35 46.96 -14.09
N GLU A 492 -6.11 46.65 -13.71
CA GLU A 492 -4.92 46.89 -14.53
C GLU A 492 -4.89 45.97 -15.77
N GLN A 493 -5.16 44.67 -15.58
CA GLN A 493 -5.27 43.71 -16.69
C GLN A 493 -6.34 44.10 -17.71
N LEU A 494 -7.49 44.63 -17.28
CA LEU A 494 -8.52 45.14 -18.18
C LEU A 494 -8.06 46.35 -19.01
N LYS A 495 -7.23 47.23 -18.44
CA LYS A 495 -6.65 48.36 -19.18
C LYS A 495 -5.66 47.88 -20.23
N ASP A 496 -4.83 46.91 -19.88
CA ASP A 496 -3.87 46.30 -20.80
C ASP A 496 -4.56 45.54 -21.93
N GLU A 497 -5.64 44.80 -21.63
CA GLU A 497 -6.49 44.16 -22.62
C GLU A 497 -7.04 45.18 -23.63
N ALA A 498 -7.63 46.28 -23.15
CA ALA A 498 -8.16 47.33 -24.00
C ALA A 498 -7.09 47.98 -24.90
N LYS A 499 -5.88 48.17 -24.37
CA LYS A 499 -4.73 48.69 -25.12
C LYS A 499 -4.28 47.71 -26.21
N LEU A 500 -4.16 46.44 -25.88
CA LEU A 500 -3.79 45.39 -26.83
C LEU A 500 -4.84 45.23 -27.92
N ASN A 501 -6.12 45.26 -27.58
CA ASN A 501 -7.22 45.20 -28.55
C ASN A 501 -7.17 46.38 -29.54
N LYS A 502 -6.89 47.60 -29.07
CA LYS A 502 -6.66 48.75 -29.97
C LYS A 502 -5.47 48.53 -30.90
N LEU A 503 -4.35 48.05 -30.36
CA LEU A 503 -3.14 47.81 -31.15
C LEU A 503 -3.36 46.73 -32.23
N ILE A 504 -4.15 45.70 -31.91
CA ILE A 504 -4.54 44.66 -32.86
C ILE A 504 -5.35 45.27 -34.00
N ILE A 505 -6.37 46.09 -33.70
CA ILE A 505 -7.21 46.76 -34.71
C ILE A 505 -6.35 47.69 -35.59
N GLU A 506 -5.48 48.49 -34.99
CA GLU A 506 -4.56 49.37 -35.73
C GLU A 506 -3.64 48.58 -36.66
N ASN A 507 -3.15 47.42 -36.23
CA ASN A 507 -2.30 46.58 -37.05
C ASN A 507 -3.07 45.86 -38.16
N LEU A 508 -4.29 45.39 -37.89
CA LEU A 508 -5.19 44.83 -38.92
C LEU A 508 -5.50 45.85 -40.01
N ASN A 509 -5.74 47.11 -39.65
CA ASN A 509 -6.00 48.18 -40.62
C ASN A 509 -4.80 48.52 -41.50
N LYS A 510 -3.57 48.14 -41.10
CA LYS A 510 -2.35 48.30 -41.92
C LYS A 510 -2.15 47.15 -42.90
N ILE A 511 -2.89 46.04 -42.76
CA ILE A 511 -2.83 44.91 -43.69
C ILE A 511 -3.65 45.28 -44.91
N ASN A 512 -2.97 45.75 -45.96
CA ASN A 512 -3.57 45.98 -47.26
C ASN A 512 -3.62 44.65 -48.02
N LEU A 513 -4.79 43.99 -48.03
CA LEU A 513 -5.05 42.85 -48.90
C LEU A 513 -5.23 43.42 -50.31
N GLY A 514 -4.13 43.56 -51.05
CA GLY A 514 -4.18 44.00 -52.44
C GLY A 514 -5.19 43.16 -53.23
N THR A 515 -6.25 43.81 -53.71
CA THR A 515 -7.09 43.30 -54.80
C THR A 515 -6.35 43.38 -56.12
#